data_AF-A0A8X6SIY2-F1
#
_entry.id   AF-A0A8X6SIY2-F1
#
_cell.length_a   1.000
_cell.length_b   1.000
_cell.length_c   1.000
_cell.angle_alpha   90.00
_cell.angle_beta   90.00
_cell.angle_gamma   90.00
#
_symmetry.space_group_name_H-M   'P 1'
#
loop_
_entity.id
_entity.type
_entity.pdbx_description
1 polymer ?
#
loop_
_entity_poly.entity_id
_entity_poly.type
_entity_poly.pdbx_seq_one_letter_code
_entity_poly.pdbx_strand_id
1 'polypeptide(L)'
;MIRWALKLSEFNIEWEHRPGVQNVVADVLSRNPVGNMDGSQISCAALRALGLHSREQLIREQREDPELGHIYRYLEDPDDGSVNATVCEGWSQEFKLIEGLLFYAKNILQLLEN
;
A
#
# COMPACT_ATOMS: atom_id res chain seq x y z
N MET A 1 33.77 12.05 10.99
CA MET A 1 32.96 12.62 12.08
C MET A 1 33.12 14.13 12.22
N ILE A 2 34.34 14.68 12.42
CA ILE A 2 34.55 16.13 12.66
C ILE A 2 33.91 17.05 11.60
N ARG A 3 33.90 16.67 10.31
CA ARG A 3 33.28 17.48 9.24
C ARG A 3 31.78 17.75 9.42
N TRP A 4 31.07 16.88 10.14
CA TRP A 4 29.63 17.00 10.38
C TRP A 4 29.30 17.56 11.76
N ALA A 5 30.30 17.73 12.63
CA ALA A 5 30.09 18.13 14.03
C ALA A 5 29.37 19.48 14.17
N LEU A 6 29.77 20.48 13.37
CA LEU A 6 29.13 21.81 13.37
C LEU A 6 27.67 21.76 12.91
N LYS A 7 27.37 20.91 11.94
CA LYS A 7 26.00 20.75 11.44
C LYS A 7 25.13 19.98 12.43
N LEU A 8 25.68 18.95 13.08
CA LEU A 8 24.97 18.16 14.07
C LEU A 8 24.70 18.94 15.36
N SER A 9 25.56 19.90 15.72
CA SER A 9 25.36 20.73 16.93
C SER A 9 24.16 21.67 16.84
N GLU A 10 23.61 21.92 15.66
CA GLU A 10 22.40 22.74 15.49
C GLU A 10 21.12 22.01 15.92
N PHE A 11 21.16 20.67 16.04
CA PHE A 11 20.01 19.84 16.33
C PHE A 11 20.10 19.26 17.75
N ASN A 12 18.95 19.16 18.43
CA ASN A 12 18.86 18.45 19.70
C ASN A 12 18.62 16.96 19.45
N ILE A 13 19.71 16.21 19.23
CA ILE A 13 19.66 14.79 18.83
C ILE A 13 19.91 13.89 20.04
N GLU A 14 19.01 12.95 20.28
CA GLU A 14 19.22 11.82 21.19
C GLU A 14 19.52 10.56 20.38
N TRP A 15 20.54 9.81 20.80
CA TRP A 15 20.97 8.59 20.11
C TRP A 15 20.31 7.37 20.75
N GLU A 16 19.40 6.73 20.03
CA GLU A 16 18.75 5.49 20.44
C GLU A 16 19.19 4.34 19.52
N HIS A 17 19.60 3.21 20.11
CA HIS A 17 19.86 2.00 19.32
C HIS A 17 18.55 1.32 18.95
N ARG A 18 18.32 1.08 17.66
CA ARG A 18 17.14 0.37 17.16
C ARG A 18 17.51 -0.97 16.53
N PRO A 19 16.85 -2.07 16.92
CA PRO A 19 17.06 -3.38 16.31
C PRO A 19 16.58 -3.40 14.86
N GLY A 20 17.17 -4.25 14.02
CA GLY A 20 16.98 -4.25 12.57
C GLY A 20 15.51 -4.34 12.09
N VAL A 21 14.63 -4.98 12.86
CA VAL A 21 13.19 -5.08 12.56
C VAL A 21 12.51 -3.70 12.54
N GLN A 22 12.99 -2.74 13.32
CA GLN A 22 12.46 -1.38 13.32
C GLN A 22 13.05 -0.50 12.21
N ASN A 23 14.09 -0.98 11.52
CA ASN A 23 14.75 -0.26 10.43
C ASN A 23 14.25 -0.72 9.05
N VAL A 24 13.23 -1.58 8.97
CA VAL A 24 12.74 -2.14 7.70
C VAL A 24 12.31 -1.05 6.72
N VAL A 25 11.59 -0.02 7.18
CA VAL A 25 11.14 1.08 6.31
C VAL A 25 12.33 1.88 5.77
N ALA A 26 13.28 2.25 6.64
CA ALA A 26 14.49 2.97 6.24
C ALA A 26 15.37 2.13 5.30
N ASP A 27 15.51 0.83 5.56
CA ASP A 27 16.25 -0.12 4.73
C ASP A 27 15.62 -0.24 3.33
N VAL A 28 14.30 -0.44 3.24
CA VAL A 28 13.56 -0.50 1.97
C VAL A 28 13.74 0.79 1.15
N LEU A 29 13.57 1.96 1.77
CA LEU A 29 13.74 3.24 1.07
C LEU A 29 15.19 3.47 0.64
N SER A 30 16.17 3.04 1.44
CA SER A 30 17.58 3.19 1.10
C SER A 30 18.01 2.31 -0.09
N ARG A 31 17.37 1.15 -0.25
CA ARG A 31 17.67 0.18 -1.30
C ARG A 31 17.03 0.53 -2.64
N ASN A 32 16.01 1.38 -2.65
CA ASN A 32 15.34 1.83 -3.87
C ASN A 32 15.46 3.35 -4.03
N PRO A 33 16.68 3.88 -4.29
CA PRO A 33 16.85 5.30 -4.50
C PRO A 33 16.09 5.71 -5.77
N VAL A 34 15.11 6.59 -5.61
CA VAL A 34 14.46 7.26 -6.74
C VAL A 34 15.56 8.07 -7.44
N GLY A 35 16.02 7.60 -8.60
CA GLY A 35 17.11 8.23 -9.33
C GLY A 35 16.81 9.71 -9.60
N ASN A 36 17.84 10.56 -9.59
CA ASN A 36 17.89 12.02 -9.76
C ASN A 36 16.64 12.70 -10.36
N MET A 37 15.52 12.65 -9.64
CA MET A 37 14.40 13.53 -9.85
C MET A 37 14.64 14.68 -8.91
N ASP A 38 14.74 15.89 -9.46
CA ASP A 38 14.76 17.10 -8.65
C ASP A 38 13.59 17.00 -7.66
N GLY A 39 13.92 16.91 -6.36
CA GLY A 39 12.99 16.59 -5.27
C GLY A 39 11.84 17.59 -5.07
N SER A 40 11.63 18.48 -6.03
CA SER A 40 10.55 19.45 -6.13
C SER A 40 9.27 18.85 -6.72
N GLN A 41 9.30 17.75 -7.48
CA GLN A 41 8.08 17.18 -8.08
C GLN A 41 8.16 15.65 -8.24
N ILE A 42 7.43 14.91 -7.39
CA ILE A 42 6.98 13.57 -7.76
C ILE A 42 5.86 13.76 -8.79
N SER A 43 6.21 13.71 -10.06
CA SER A 43 5.22 13.72 -11.15
C SER A 43 4.37 12.45 -11.12
N CYS A 44 3.08 12.54 -11.44
CA CYS A 44 2.24 11.35 -11.66
C CYS A 44 2.83 10.41 -12.74
N ALA A 45 3.68 10.91 -13.65
CA ALA A 45 4.41 10.09 -14.60
C ALA A 45 5.52 9.23 -13.94
N ALA A 46 6.17 9.74 -12.88
CA ALA A 46 7.14 8.99 -12.09
C ALA A 46 6.45 7.88 -11.28
N LEU A 47 5.24 8.14 -10.77
CA LEU A 47 4.39 7.13 -10.14
C LEU A 47 4.01 5.99 -11.12
N ARG A 48 3.74 6.31 -12.39
CA ARG A 48 3.53 5.28 -13.43
C ARG A 48 4.79 4.47 -13.74
N ALA A 49 5.97 5.12 -13.73
CA ALA A 49 7.26 4.43 -13.92
C ALA A 49 7.62 3.48 -12.75
N LEU A 50 7.05 3.70 -11.57
CA LEU A 50 7.12 2.81 -10.41
C LEU A 50 6.15 1.61 -10.51
N GLY A 51 5.40 1.47 -11.61
CA GLY A 51 4.47 0.36 -11.80
C GLY A 51 3.14 0.53 -11.07
N LEU A 52 2.72 1.76 -10.75
CA LEU A 52 1.37 1.98 -10.22
C LEU A 52 0.35 1.76 -11.33
N HIS A 53 -0.36 0.64 -11.22
CA HIS A 53 -1.43 0.23 -12.13
C HIS A 53 -2.55 1.28 -12.15
N SER A 54 -3.12 1.53 -13.33
CA SER A 54 -4.34 2.34 -13.41
C SER A 54 -5.47 1.68 -12.63
N ARG A 55 -6.45 2.47 -12.18
CA ARG A 55 -7.61 1.96 -11.44
C ARG A 55 -8.33 0.86 -12.22
N GLU A 56 -8.53 1.08 -13.51
CA GLU A 56 -9.19 0.12 -14.41
C GLU A 56 -8.38 -1.17 -14.54
N GLN A 57 -7.05 -1.05 -14.55
CA GLN A 57 -6.15 -2.19 -14.58
C GLN A 57 -6.17 -2.98 -13.27
N LEU A 58 -6.18 -2.31 -12.12
CA LEU A 58 -6.32 -2.96 -10.81
C LEU A 58 -7.64 -3.71 -10.69
N ILE A 59 -8.74 -3.11 -11.14
CA ILE A 59 -10.06 -3.76 -11.12
C ILE A 59 -10.05 -5.02 -11.97
N ARG A 60 -9.49 -4.95 -13.19
CA ARG A 60 -9.37 -6.11 -14.07
C ARG A 60 -8.53 -7.21 -13.43
N GLU A 61 -7.36 -6.85 -12.91
CA GLU A 61 -6.44 -7.80 -12.26
C GLU A 61 -7.09 -8.45 -11.03
N GLN A 62 -7.80 -7.69 -10.18
CA GLN A 62 -8.51 -8.22 -9.02
C GLN A 62 -9.66 -9.17 -9.39
N ARG A 63 -10.37 -8.90 -10.49
CA ARG A 63 -11.43 -9.79 -11.01
C ARG A 63 -10.87 -11.09 -11.57
N GLU A 64 -9.76 -11.01 -12.29
CA GLU A 64 -9.10 -12.16 -12.93
C GLU A 64 -8.25 -12.98 -11.95
N ASP A 65 -7.97 -12.44 -10.76
CA ASP A 65 -7.17 -13.09 -9.72
C ASP A 65 -7.83 -14.40 -9.24
N PRO A 66 -7.11 -15.54 -9.24
CA PRO A 66 -7.65 -16.82 -8.77
C PRO A 66 -8.11 -16.83 -7.31
N GLU A 67 -7.47 -16.04 -6.45
CA GLU A 67 -7.72 -15.95 -5.01
C GLU A 67 -8.64 -14.79 -4.65
N LEU A 68 -8.58 -13.65 -5.33
CA LEU A 68 -9.44 -12.50 -5.00
C LEU A 68 -10.72 -12.44 -5.84
N GLY A 69 -10.72 -13.04 -7.03
CA GLY A 69 -11.84 -12.95 -7.96
C GLY A 69 -13.13 -13.60 -7.45
N HIS A 70 -13.05 -14.55 -6.51
CA HIS A 70 -14.23 -15.17 -5.93
C HIS A 70 -14.90 -14.29 -4.85
N ILE A 71 -14.12 -13.63 -3.99
CA ILE A 71 -14.67 -12.65 -3.02
C ILE A 71 -15.10 -11.36 -3.73
N TYR A 72 -14.40 -10.97 -4.80
CA TYR A 72 -14.82 -9.85 -5.65
C TYR A 72 -16.21 -10.09 -6.20
N ARG A 73 -16.45 -11.25 -6.85
CA ARG A 73 -17.76 -11.60 -7.41
C ARG A 73 -18.84 -11.68 -6.34
N TYR A 74 -18.54 -12.28 -5.19
CA TYR A 74 -19.49 -12.35 -4.08
C TYR A 74 -19.87 -10.97 -3.52
N LEU A 75 -18.93 -10.04 -3.41
CA LEU A 75 -19.22 -8.68 -2.93
C LEU A 75 -19.91 -7.81 -3.99
N GLU A 76 -19.74 -8.13 -5.27
CA GLU A 76 -20.41 -7.45 -6.38
C GLU A 76 -21.86 -7.93 -6.54
N ASP A 77 -22.07 -9.25 -6.49
CA ASP A 77 -23.39 -9.87 -6.52
C ASP A 77 -23.42 -11.11 -5.59
N PRO A 78 -23.92 -10.96 -4.35
CA PRO A 78 -23.96 -12.07 -3.39
C PRO A 78 -25.00 -13.15 -3.74
N ASP A 79 -25.95 -12.87 -4.64
CA ASP A 79 -27.02 -13.80 -5.04
C ASP A 79 -26.68 -14.59 -6.33
N ASP A 80 -25.51 -14.35 -6.95
CA ASP A 80 -25.06 -15.00 -8.19
C ASP A 80 -24.88 -16.54 -8.04
N GLY A 81 -24.84 -17.06 -6.81
CA GLY A 81 -24.81 -18.51 -6.52
C GLY A 81 -23.53 -19.22 -7.01
N SER A 82 -22.57 -18.49 -7.58
CA SER A 82 -21.33 -19.01 -8.16
C SER A 82 -20.23 -19.26 -7.13
N VAL A 83 -20.45 -18.84 -5.88
CA VAL A 83 -19.45 -18.88 -4.80
C VAL A 83 -20.04 -19.45 -3.52
N ASN A 84 -19.22 -20.17 -2.73
CA ASN A 84 -19.65 -20.74 -1.46
C ASN A 84 -19.89 -19.63 -0.43
N ALA A 85 -21.17 -19.33 -0.18
CA ALA A 85 -21.61 -18.25 0.70
C ALA A 85 -20.99 -18.30 2.11
N THR A 86 -20.79 -19.48 2.69
CA THR A 86 -20.23 -19.60 4.06
C THR A 86 -18.77 -19.14 4.15
N VAL A 87 -17.98 -19.37 3.09
CA VAL A 87 -16.56 -18.94 3.06
C VAL A 87 -16.47 -17.45 2.79
N CYS A 88 -17.30 -16.95 1.88
CA CYS A 88 -17.30 -15.55 1.49
C CYS A 88 -17.92 -14.64 2.55
N GLU A 89 -18.83 -15.14 3.40
CA GLU A 89 -19.38 -14.39 4.52
C GLU A 89 -18.29 -13.95 5.52
N GLY A 90 -17.35 -14.84 5.86
CA GLY A 90 -16.20 -14.50 6.71
C GLY A 90 -15.26 -13.48 6.06
N TRP A 91 -15.03 -13.62 4.75
CA TRP A 91 -14.15 -12.71 4.00
C TRP A 91 -14.81 -11.35 3.73
N SER A 92 -16.14 -11.29 3.64
CA SER A 92 -16.88 -10.02 3.48
C SER A 92 -16.75 -9.09 4.67
N GLN A 93 -16.40 -9.61 5.85
CA GLN A 93 -16.07 -8.79 7.01
C GLN A 93 -14.67 -8.16 6.91
N GLU A 94 -13.75 -8.85 6.23
CA GLU A 94 -12.37 -8.41 6.08
C GLU A 94 -12.09 -7.68 4.76
N PHE A 95 -12.99 -7.75 3.78
CA PHE A 95 -12.84 -7.09 2.48
C PHE A 95 -14.07 -6.24 2.15
N LYS A 96 -13.83 -5.09 1.50
CA LYS A 96 -14.90 -4.20 1.02
C LYS A 96 -14.66 -3.82 -0.42
N LEU A 97 -15.73 -3.83 -1.20
CA LEU A 97 -15.74 -3.30 -2.56
C LEU A 97 -16.16 -1.83 -2.50
N ILE A 98 -15.24 -0.93 -2.86
CA ILE A 98 -15.49 0.52 -2.90
C ILE A 98 -15.33 0.97 -4.33
N GLU A 99 -16.43 1.44 -4.93
CA GLU A 99 -16.46 1.93 -6.31
C GLU A 99 -15.85 0.95 -7.36
N GLY A 100 -15.97 -0.36 -7.10
CA GLY A 100 -15.45 -1.41 -7.98
C GLY A 100 -14.03 -1.88 -7.67
N LEU A 101 -13.35 -1.32 -6.66
CA LEU A 101 -12.02 -1.77 -6.25
C LEU A 101 -12.10 -2.49 -4.88
N LEU A 102 -11.44 -3.62 -4.77
CA LEU A 102 -11.46 -4.46 -3.56
C LEU A 102 -10.38 -3.99 -2.59
N PHE A 103 -10.77 -3.72 -1.34
CA PHE A 103 -9.88 -3.27 -0.27
C PHE A 103 -9.95 -4.19 0.94
N TYR A 104 -8.83 -4.34 1.65
CA TYR A 104 -8.79 -5.04 2.93
C TYR A 104 -9.21 -4.11 4.08
N ALA A 105 -10.35 -4.43 4.70
CA ALA A 105 -11.08 -3.62 5.67
C ALA A 105 -10.28 -3.24 6.92
N LYS A 106 -9.33 -4.06 7.39
CA LYS A 106 -8.48 -3.68 8.55
C LYS A 106 -7.63 -2.43 8.28
N ASN A 107 -7.35 -2.13 7.01
CA ASN A 107 -6.56 -0.95 6.62
C ASN A 107 -7.41 0.25 6.19
N ILE A 108 -8.74 0.10 6.08
CA ILE A 108 -9.63 1.18 5.57
C ILE A 108 -9.84 2.29 6.63
N LEU A 109 -9.80 1.96 7.93
CA LEU A 109 -9.97 2.96 8.99
C LEU A 109 -8.84 4.01 8.98
N GLN A 110 -7.65 3.71 8.46
CA GLN A 110 -6.57 4.68 8.32
C GLN A 110 -6.70 5.59 7.09
N LEU A 111 -7.54 5.21 6.11
CA LEU A 111 -7.69 5.92 4.84
C LEU A 111 -8.90 6.88 4.82
N LEU A 112 -9.88 6.69 5.71
CA LEU A 112 -11.08 7.53 5.80
C LEU A 112 -10.97 8.67 6.85
N GLU A 113 -9.85 8.75 7.57
CA GLU A 113 -9.57 9.81 8.57
C GLU A 113 -8.66 10.93 8.04
N ASN A 114 -8.31 10.95 6.75
CA ASN A 114 -7.59 12.05 6.10
C ASN A 114 -8.40 12.71 4.99
#